data_AF-A0A2M8ND37-F1
#
_entry.id   AF-A0A2M8ND37-F1
#
_cell.length_a   1.000
_cell.length_b   1.000
_cell.length_c   1.000
_cell.angle_alpha   90.00
_cell.angle_beta   90.00
_cell.angle_gamma   90.00
#
_symmetry.space_group_name_H-M   'P 1'
#
loop_
_entity.id
_entity.type
_entity.pdbx_description
1 polymer ?
#
loop_
_entity_poly.entity_id
_entity_poly.type
_entity_poly.pdbx_seq_one_letter_code
_entity_poly.pdbx_strand_id
1 'polypeptide(L)'
;MTEDIKDPNESGKDNKKGGLFGRGKANTTEKATKKPKKKSSTGNGEQSFIQRAKQWLIDSYNGIFKIVIEPQLPRYRVLGWMVLSFLFGMIWAYVVFPVSFYNGAPHQMSKSAQKIWVEMAAGSYYGAGRIYDADAVRGVLAYVDDPEALINEIIAERSSQEATAGPTNIVPALQALQQLDNLPEGRNSPSSRGLFTSLFQFVISVILFIAISWIVAIAWGLLIGGYVERFWERIRPKSEEDLKRIEDDKKRKEEMERRRQAQAEMERRAAAEAATMGPPLMSKPSIYTKGRAFDDSHAIEDADDMFLGECGATVAKTIGDGNDMTAVEVWLFDKDDFVKTLNKIFASPHAYNDPVLRASLEDMVDDPANDIVMIQPDASLEIETNNLRLKATIFDIKPGSNSALPANSHYDELTIQLQAWEKKGDGVKTASPAKAPAAAGLPDLSSYEIGPPPELPKKPAAPPPGARPLDEYEIGPPPDLPPAKKPLSSSGARPLEEYEIGPPPDLPAGMKPLTPPPMGKPPAEKEDDDPFGGTADFTPIGG
;
A
#
# COMPACT_ATOMS: atom_id res chain seq x y z
N MET A 1 -7.36 36.30 86.17
CA MET A 1 -6.60 37.57 86.27
C MET A 1 -6.40 38.02 84.84
N THR A 2 -7.39 38.78 84.35
CA THR A 2 -7.33 40.24 84.19
C THR A 2 -6.69 40.54 82.83
N GLU A 3 -7.53 40.87 81.83
CA GLU A 3 -7.91 42.27 81.51
C GLU A 3 -6.77 42.98 80.78
N ASP A 4 -6.94 43.80 79.75
CA ASP A 4 -8.04 44.22 78.90
C ASP A 4 -7.47 45.34 78.00
N ILE A 5 -8.15 45.68 76.88
CA ILE A 5 -8.30 47.06 76.32
C ILE A 5 -7.06 47.66 75.58
N LYS A 6 -7.11 48.21 74.34
CA LYS A 6 -8.13 49.05 73.68
C LYS A 6 -7.96 49.17 72.14
N ASP A 7 -9.12 49.22 71.47
CA ASP A 7 -9.55 49.66 70.12
C ASP A 7 -9.20 51.15 69.74
N PRO A 8 -9.66 51.81 68.62
CA PRO A 8 -10.78 51.48 67.69
C PRO A 8 -10.71 51.90 66.18
N ASN A 9 -11.84 51.59 65.51
CA ASN A 9 -12.54 52.21 64.33
C ASN A 9 -12.55 51.39 63.02
N GLU A 10 -13.67 51.15 62.31
CA GLU A 10 -15.07 51.61 62.46
C GLU A 10 -16.01 50.80 61.53
N SER A 11 -17.24 50.55 61.99
CA SER A 11 -18.54 50.37 61.28
C SER A 11 -18.67 49.40 60.08
N GLY A 12 -19.71 48.58 59.94
CA GLY A 12 -20.92 48.37 60.72
C GLY A 12 -21.98 47.61 59.91
N LYS A 13 -22.67 46.69 60.61
CA LYS A 13 -24.13 46.39 60.56
C LYS A 13 -24.74 45.81 59.26
N ASP A 14 -25.67 44.86 59.29
CA ASP A 14 -26.34 44.12 60.37
C ASP A 14 -27.15 42.94 59.80
N ASN A 15 -27.35 41.94 60.67
CA ASN A 15 -28.42 40.93 60.84
C ASN A 15 -28.98 40.10 59.66
N LYS A 16 -28.96 38.76 59.68
CA LYS A 16 -29.44 37.72 60.64
C LYS A 16 -30.94 37.34 60.52
N LYS A 17 -31.09 36.04 60.22
CA LYS A 17 -31.93 35.00 60.88
C LYS A 17 -33.35 34.72 60.39
N GLY A 18 -33.58 33.40 60.28
CA GLY A 18 -34.87 32.69 60.45
C GLY A 18 -35.59 32.45 59.13
N GLY A 19 -35.99 31.25 58.72
CA GLY A 19 -36.25 30.02 59.45
C GLY A 19 -37.67 29.53 59.12
N LEU A 20 -37.75 28.27 58.68
CA LEU A 20 -38.91 27.36 58.65
C LEU A 20 -39.86 27.29 57.42
N PHE A 21 -40.22 26.03 57.16
CA PHE A 21 -41.32 25.44 56.37
C PHE A 21 -41.07 25.07 54.90
N GLY A 22 -40.51 23.86 54.72
CA GLY A 22 -41.34 22.70 54.37
C GLY A 22 -41.66 22.43 52.89
N ARG A 23 -41.28 21.21 52.48
CA ARG A 23 -42.00 20.30 51.56
C ARG A 23 -41.63 20.37 50.06
N GLY A 24 -41.02 19.28 49.56
CA GLY A 24 -41.31 18.81 48.19
C GLY A 24 -40.14 18.31 47.34
N LYS A 25 -40.01 16.98 47.29
CA LYS A 25 -39.67 16.12 46.13
C LYS A 25 -38.22 16.04 45.60
N ALA A 26 -37.73 14.81 45.76
CA ALA A 26 -36.68 14.08 45.03
C ALA A 26 -36.59 14.34 43.52
N ASN A 27 -35.35 14.40 42.99
CA ASN A 27 -34.80 13.33 42.15
C ASN A 27 -33.31 13.56 41.83
N THR A 28 -32.50 12.58 42.23
CA THR A 28 -31.11 12.34 41.86
C THR A 28 -31.09 11.14 40.92
N THR A 29 -30.36 11.22 39.79
CA THR A 29 -29.63 10.12 39.11
C THR A 29 -29.07 10.68 37.80
N GLU A 30 -27.75 10.87 37.69
CA GLU A 30 -26.75 9.87 37.26
C GLU A 30 -26.92 9.41 35.80
N LYS A 31 -25.90 9.76 35.00
CA LYS A 31 -25.71 9.42 33.60
C LYS A 31 -25.29 7.96 33.47
N ALA A 32 -26.13 7.15 32.82
CA ALA A 32 -25.77 5.85 32.29
C ALA A 32 -25.38 5.95 30.80
N THR A 33 -24.24 5.32 30.50
CA THR A 33 -23.69 4.97 29.19
C THR A 33 -24.67 4.23 28.27
N LYS A 34 -24.64 4.48 26.94
CA LYS A 34 -25.06 3.51 25.92
C LYS A 34 -24.37 3.72 24.57
N LYS A 35 -23.62 2.69 24.13
CA LYS A 35 -23.11 2.47 22.76
C LYS A 35 -24.28 2.37 21.76
N PRO A 36 -24.14 2.82 20.50
CA PRO A 36 -25.20 2.68 19.51
C PRO A 36 -25.27 1.25 18.96
N LYS A 37 -26.45 0.63 19.10
CA LYS A 37 -26.86 -0.60 18.39
C LYS A 37 -26.96 -0.30 16.89
N LYS A 38 -26.26 -1.08 16.05
CA LYS A 38 -26.56 -1.21 14.62
C LYS A 38 -27.99 -1.76 14.50
N LYS A 39 -28.91 -0.95 13.96
CA LYS A 39 -30.19 -1.43 13.42
C LYS A 39 -29.93 -1.88 11.99
N SER A 40 -30.10 -3.17 11.74
CA SER A 40 -30.39 -3.71 10.41
C SER A 40 -31.80 -3.26 10.03
N SER A 41 -31.91 -2.17 9.28
CA SER A 41 -33.17 -1.81 8.62
C SER A 41 -33.18 -2.41 7.23
N THR A 42 -33.84 -3.56 7.11
CA THR A 42 -34.49 -3.99 5.88
C THR A 42 -35.52 -2.91 5.55
N GLY A 43 -35.23 -2.11 4.53
CA GLY A 43 -36.08 -1.03 4.07
C GLY A 43 -35.77 -0.74 2.62
N ASN A 44 -36.60 -1.29 1.73
CA ASN A 44 -36.65 -0.94 0.31
C ASN A 44 -37.01 0.56 0.22
N GLY A 45 -36.01 1.42 0.19
CA GLY A 45 -36.13 2.81 -0.19
C GLY A 45 -35.39 2.99 -1.50
N GLU A 46 -36.10 3.46 -2.53
CA GLU A 46 -35.49 3.89 -3.79
C GLU A 46 -34.38 4.92 -3.49
N GLN A 47 -33.14 4.45 -3.43
CA GLN A 47 -31.99 5.34 -3.40
C GLN A 47 -32.03 6.14 -4.69
N SER A 48 -32.17 7.46 -4.55
CA SER A 48 -32.07 8.41 -5.66
C SER A 48 -30.85 8.05 -6.51
N PHE A 49 -31.02 8.06 -7.83
CA PHE A 49 -29.97 7.79 -8.81
C PHE A 49 -28.66 8.55 -8.48
N ILE A 50 -28.77 9.75 -7.92
CA ILE A 50 -27.65 10.59 -7.49
C ILE A 50 -26.89 9.96 -6.31
N GLN A 51 -27.57 9.32 -5.36
CA GLN A 51 -26.92 8.62 -4.25
C GLN A 51 -26.20 7.36 -4.72
N ARG A 52 -26.79 6.60 -5.65
CA ARG A 52 -26.13 5.44 -6.27
C ARG A 52 -24.91 5.86 -7.10
N ALA A 53 -25.03 6.94 -7.88
CA ALA A 53 -23.92 7.49 -8.66
C ALA A 53 -22.79 8.00 -7.76
N LYS A 54 -23.11 8.71 -6.66
CA LYS A 54 -22.12 9.16 -5.68
C LYS A 54 -21.43 7.99 -4.98
N GLN A 55 -22.19 6.98 -4.58
CA GLN A 55 -21.64 5.78 -3.94
C GLN A 55 -20.76 5.00 -4.91
N TRP A 56 -21.19 4.81 -6.15
CA TRP A 56 -20.39 4.21 -7.22
C TRP A 56 -19.10 5.00 -7.50
N LEU A 57 -19.13 6.34 -7.46
CA LEU A 57 -17.94 7.17 -7.65
C LEU A 57 -16.96 7.04 -6.49
N ILE A 58 -17.47 6.98 -5.25
CA ILE A 58 -16.65 6.78 -4.04
C ILE A 58 -16.04 5.37 -4.04
N ASP A 59 -16.82 4.37 -4.43
CA ASP A 59 -16.36 2.98 -4.52
C ASP A 59 -15.38 2.79 -5.69
N SER A 60 -15.58 3.52 -6.80
CA SER A 60 -14.64 3.56 -7.94
C SER A 60 -13.34 4.30 -7.58
N TYR A 61 -13.43 5.40 -6.83
CA TYR A 61 -12.25 6.11 -6.33
C TYR A 61 -11.48 5.23 -5.34
N ASN A 62 -12.15 4.66 -4.32
CA ASN A 62 -11.48 3.80 -3.35
C ASN A 62 -10.99 2.48 -3.97
N GLY A 63 -11.67 1.95 -4.98
CA GLY A 63 -11.26 0.73 -5.68
C GLY A 63 -10.10 0.97 -6.64
N ILE A 64 -10.24 1.92 -7.56
CA ILE A 64 -9.23 2.15 -8.61
C ILE A 64 -8.08 2.99 -8.09
N PHE A 65 -8.37 4.11 -7.42
CA PHE A 65 -7.30 5.00 -6.97
C PHE A 65 -6.48 4.36 -5.85
N LYS A 66 -7.09 3.89 -4.75
CA LYS A 66 -6.30 3.38 -3.62
C LYS A 66 -5.64 2.03 -3.86
N ILE A 67 -6.26 1.14 -4.63
CA ILE A 67 -5.74 -0.22 -4.82
C ILE A 67 -4.78 -0.29 -6.01
N VAL A 68 -5.07 0.45 -7.09
CA VAL A 68 -4.32 0.32 -8.35
C VAL A 68 -3.37 1.48 -8.59
N ILE A 69 -3.77 2.73 -8.29
CA ILE A 69 -3.01 3.93 -8.66
C ILE A 69 -2.08 4.40 -7.52
N GLU A 70 -2.57 4.51 -6.29
CA GLU A 70 -1.86 5.01 -5.11
C GLU A 70 -0.54 4.26 -4.83
N PRO A 71 -0.47 2.91 -4.96
CA PRO A 71 0.78 2.18 -4.78
C PRO A 71 1.82 2.48 -5.86
N GLN A 72 1.38 2.89 -7.06
CA GLN A 72 2.22 3.17 -8.22
C GLN A 72 2.68 4.64 -8.26
N LEU A 73 2.13 5.51 -7.41
CA LEU A 73 2.52 6.91 -7.38
C LEU A 73 3.94 7.06 -6.78
N PRO A 74 4.82 7.85 -7.43
CA PRO A 74 6.15 8.07 -6.91
C PRO A 74 6.07 8.78 -5.55
N ARG A 75 6.85 8.30 -4.57
CA ARG A 75 6.94 8.93 -3.24
C ARG A 75 7.36 10.40 -3.40
N TYR A 76 6.85 11.27 -2.54
CA TYR A 76 7.17 12.71 -2.55
C TYR A 76 8.68 13.00 -2.59
N ARG A 77 9.50 12.16 -1.96
CA ARG A 77 10.97 12.27 -1.99
C ARG A 77 11.55 12.08 -3.40
N VAL A 78 11.03 11.12 -4.17
CA VAL A 78 11.46 10.87 -5.55
C VAL A 78 11.07 12.03 -6.44
N LEU A 79 9.85 12.55 -6.27
CA LEU A 79 9.38 13.72 -6.99
C LEU A 79 10.25 14.95 -6.69
N GLY A 80 10.60 15.15 -5.42
CA GLY A 80 11.53 16.20 -5.00
C GLY A 80 12.90 16.09 -5.69
N TRP A 81 13.47 14.89 -5.75
CA TRP A 81 14.74 14.64 -6.45
C TRP A 81 14.64 14.87 -7.96
N MET A 82 13.52 14.51 -8.61
CA MET A 82 13.31 14.77 -10.04
C MET A 82 13.24 16.26 -10.33
N VAL A 83 12.48 17.03 -9.54
CA VAL A 83 12.38 18.48 -9.69
C VAL A 83 13.75 19.13 -9.46
N LEU A 84 14.46 18.72 -8.41
CA LEU A 84 15.81 19.22 -8.13
C LEU A 84 16.78 18.95 -9.29
N SER A 85 16.72 17.75 -9.87
CA SER A 85 17.56 17.35 -11.01
C SER A 85 17.22 18.15 -12.26
N PHE A 86 15.93 18.41 -12.52
CA PHE A 86 15.48 19.26 -13.62
C PHE A 86 15.99 20.71 -13.45
N LEU A 87 15.83 21.29 -12.26
CA LEU A 87 16.33 22.63 -11.95
C LEU A 87 17.85 22.71 -12.08
N PHE A 88 18.57 21.69 -11.60
CA PHE A 88 20.01 21.58 -11.78
C PHE A 88 20.40 21.53 -13.26
N GLY A 89 19.71 20.73 -14.08
CA GLY A 89 19.94 20.66 -15.52
C GLY A 89 19.70 22.01 -16.22
N MET A 90 18.69 22.75 -15.81
CA MET A 90 18.45 24.12 -16.30
C MET A 90 19.58 25.06 -15.91
N ILE A 91 19.99 25.07 -14.63
CA ILE A 91 21.12 25.91 -14.18
C ILE A 91 22.38 25.56 -14.97
N TRP A 92 22.66 24.26 -15.16
CA TRP A 92 23.80 23.82 -15.94
C TRP A 92 23.76 24.32 -17.39
N ALA A 93 22.62 24.16 -18.08
CA ALA A 93 22.47 24.54 -19.47
C ALA A 93 22.54 26.05 -19.71
N TYR A 94 22.12 26.88 -18.74
CA TYR A 94 22.10 28.34 -18.91
C TYR A 94 23.29 29.05 -18.28
N VAL A 95 23.91 28.50 -17.23
CA VAL A 95 25.01 29.13 -16.49
C VAL A 95 26.35 28.49 -16.80
N VAL A 96 26.43 27.16 -16.79
CA VAL A 96 27.70 26.44 -16.90
C VAL A 96 28.11 26.25 -18.36
N PHE A 97 27.15 25.93 -19.23
CA PHE A 97 27.41 25.71 -20.66
C PHE A 97 26.36 26.41 -21.53
N PRO A 98 26.39 27.76 -21.59
CA PRO A 98 25.39 28.51 -22.34
C PRO A 98 25.50 28.21 -23.85
N VAL A 99 24.33 27.99 -24.47
CA VAL A 99 24.23 27.80 -25.91
C VAL A 99 24.57 29.12 -26.62
N SER A 100 25.62 29.10 -27.45
CA SER A 100 26.01 30.24 -28.28
C SER A 100 25.55 30.01 -29.72
N PHE A 101 24.83 30.98 -30.28
CA PHE A 101 24.42 30.96 -31.67
C PHE A 101 25.46 31.70 -32.53
N TYR A 102 25.89 31.09 -33.63
CA TYR A 102 26.82 31.68 -34.59
C TYR A 102 26.07 32.10 -35.86
N ASN A 103 26.62 33.08 -36.59
CA ASN A 103 26.04 33.61 -37.84
C ASN A 103 24.63 34.22 -37.67
N GLY A 104 24.34 34.78 -36.50
CA GLY A 104 23.11 35.53 -36.27
C GLY A 104 23.04 36.76 -37.18
N ALA A 105 21.88 37.00 -37.77
CA ALA A 105 21.66 38.22 -38.54
C ALA A 105 21.57 39.44 -37.59
N PRO A 106 21.87 40.67 -38.06
CA PRO A 106 21.90 41.87 -37.22
C PRO A 106 20.66 42.07 -36.33
N HIS A 107 19.44 41.89 -36.83
CA HIS A 107 18.20 41.95 -36.03
C HIS A 107 18.11 40.93 -34.88
N GLN A 108 18.92 39.87 -34.87
CA GLN A 108 18.94 38.87 -33.80
C GLN A 108 19.97 39.19 -32.72
N MET A 109 20.80 40.21 -32.94
CA MET A 109 21.83 40.63 -32.00
C MET A 109 21.23 41.46 -30.85
N SER A 110 21.99 41.62 -29.76
CA SER A 110 21.59 42.52 -28.67
C SER A 110 21.46 43.97 -29.17
N LYS A 111 20.61 44.78 -28.51
CA LYS A 111 20.43 46.19 -28.87
C LYS A 111 21.74 46.98 -28.96
N SER A 112 22.70 46.72 -28.06
CA SER A 112 24.02 47.36 -28.09
C SER A 112 24.84 46.97 -29.31
N ALA A 113 24.81 45.70 -29.73
CA ALA A 113 25.49 45.24 -30.93
C ALA A 113 24.82 45.79 -32.21
N GLN A 114 23.49 45.90 -32.22
CA GLN A 114 22.74 46.56 -33.30
C GLN A 114 23.15 48.04 -33.45
N LYS A 115 23.36 48.75 -32.33
CA LYS A 115 23.90 50.14 -32.35
C LYS A 115 25.27 50.22 -33.00
N ILE A 116 26.20 49.34 -32.62
CA ILE A 116 27.53 49.29 -33.21
C ILE A 116 27.44 48.99 -34.72
N TRP A 117 26.53 48.11 -35.14
CA TRP A 117 26.29 47.81 -36.55
C TRP A 117 25.84 49.05 -37.34
N VAL A 118 24.89 49.81 -36.80
CA VAL A 118 24.40 51.05 -37.44
C VAL A 118 25.47 52.15 -37.45
N GLU A 119 26.27 52.28 -36.38
CA GLU A 119 27.43 53.20 -36.37
C GLU A 119 28.46 52.84 -37.45
N MET A 120 28.75 51.55 -37.66
CA MET A 120 29.63 51.09 -38.74
C MET A 120 29.02 51.33 -40.13
N ALA A 121 27.71 51.12 -40.29
CA ALA A 121 26.99 51.41 -41.53
C ALA A 121 27.01 52.92 -41.86
N ALA A 122 26.86 53.77 -40.85
CA ALA A 122 26.96 55.22 -40.99
C ALA A 122 28.36 55.65 -41.42
N GLY A 123 29.39 55.15 -40.72
CA GLY A 123 30.79 55.49 -41.01
C GLY A 123 31.24 55.04 -42.39
N SER A 124 30.71 53.92 -42.91
CA SER A 124 31.01 53.41 -44.25
C SER A 124 30.26 54.15 -45.38
N TYR A 125 29.18 54.88 -45.07
CA TYR A 125 28.45 55.72 -46.02
C TYR A 125 28.96 57.18 -46.05
N TYR A 126 29.57 57.64 -44.96
CA TYR A 126 29.94 59.05 -44.77
C TYR A 126 31.42 59.37 -45.11
N GLY A 127 31.66 60.49 -45.80
CA GLY A 127 33.00 61.03 -46.07
C GLY A 127 33.58 60.68 -47.45
N ALA A 128 34.78 61.22 -47.73
CA ALA A 128 35.42 61.14 -49.06
C ALA A 128 35.90 59.72 -49.45
N GLY A 129 35.95 58.79 -48.49
CA GLY A 129 36.35 57.38 -48.69
C GLY A 129 35.21 56.38 -48.46
N ARG A 130 33.95 56.79 -48.69
CA ARG A 130 32.78 55.93 -48.49
C ARG A 130 32.93 54.59 -49.21
N ILE A 131 32.58 53.51 -48.52
CA ILE A 131 32.59 52.13 -49.02
C ILE A 131 31.22 51.77 -49.59
N TYR A 132 30.15 52.27 -48.96
CA TYR A 132 28.78 52.03 -49.40
C TYR A 132 28.18 53.26 -50.08
N ASP A 133 27.40 53.02 -51.13
CA ASP A 133 26.48 54.00 -51.69
C ASP A 133 25.13 53.95 -50.95
N ALA A 134 24.19 54.79 -51.40
CA ALA A 134 22.88 54.93 -50.78
C ALA A 134 22.07 53.62 -50.79
N ASP A 135 22.19 52.82 -51.86
CA ASP A 135 21.44 51.57 -51.99
C ASP A 135 22.09 50.43 -51.21
N ALA A 136 23.42 50.35 -51.19
CA ALA A 136 24.15 49.39 -50.37
C ALA A 136 23.93 49.61 -48.88
N VAL A 137 23.94 50.87 -48.41
CA VAL A 137 23.70 51.14 -46.98
C VAL A 137 22.26 50.85 -46.58
N ARG A 138 21.27 51.14 -47.43
CA ARG A 138 19.88 50.68 -47.22
C ARG A 138 19.80 49.16 -47.13
N GLY A 139 20.49 48.45 -48.01
CA GLY A 139 20.56 46.99 -47.99
C GLY A 139 21.11 46.44 -46.67
N VAL A 140 22.14 47.08 -46.10
CA VAL A 140 22.74 46.71 -44.82
C VAL A 140 21.81 47.04 -43.63
N LEU A 141 21.17 48.21 -43.65
CA LEU A 141 20.23 48.65 -42.61
C LEU A 141 18.94 47.83 -42.59
N ALA A 142 18.52 47.27 -43.73
CA ALA A 142 17.34 46.41 -43.83
C ALA A 142 17.43 45.13 -42.98
N TYR A 143 18.63 44.74 -42.52
CA TYR A 143 18.82 43.57 -41.65
C TYR A 143 18.73 43.89 -40.16
N VAL A 144 18.65 45.17 -39.80
CA VAL A 144 18.52 45.66 -38.42
C VAL A 144 17.06 45.90 -38.10
N ASP A 145 16.70 45.86 -36.83
CA ASP A 145 15.36 46.15 -36.35
C ASP A 145 15.16 47.66 -36.21
N ASP A 146 14.09 48.18 -36.82
CA ASP A 146 13.72 49.60 -36.83
C ASP A 146 14.92 50.56 -36.94
N PRO A 147 15.64 50.56 -38.09
CA PRO A 147 16.89 51.28 -38.22
C PRO A 147 16.72 52.78 -38.06
N GLU A 148 15.56 53.35 -38.41
CA GLU A 148 15.28 54.77 -38.24
C GLU A 148 15.20 55.16 -36.76
N ALA A 149 14.42 54.43 -35.96
CA ALA A 149 14.35 54.69 -34.53
C ALA A 149 15.72 54.51 -33.86
N LEU A 150 16.49 53.51 -34.29
CA LEU A 150 17.80 53.22 -33.74
C LEU A 150 18.85 54.30 -34.11
N ILE A 151 18.81 54.83 -35.33
CA ILE A 151 19.64 56.00 -35.73
C ILE A 151 19.31 57.21 -34.85
N ASN A 152 18.02 57.51 -34.67
CA ASN A 152 17.57 58.64 -33.85
C ASN A 152 17.96 58.47 -32.37
N GLU A 153 17.86 57.26 -31.84
CA GLU A 153 18.31 56.90 -30.49
C GLU A 153 19.82 57.14 -30.33
N ILE A 154 20.65 56.66 -31.25
CA ILE A 154 22.12 56.85 -31.19
C ILE A 154 22.46 58.34 -31.28
N ILE A 155 21.83 59.09 -32.18
CA ILE A 155 22.06 60.53 -32.30
C ILE A 155 21.73 61.23 -30.98
N ALA A 156 20.59 60.93 -30.35
CA ALA A 156 20.20 61.52 -29.07
C ALA A 156 21.18 61.17 -27.94
N GLU A 157 21.62 59.91 -27.85
CA GLU A 157 22.60 59.45 -26.86
C GLU A 157 23.98 60.10 -27.06
N ARG A 158 24.47 60.15 -28.30
CA ARG A 158 25.79 60.72 -28.63
C ARG A 158 25.82 62.24 -28.58
N SER A 159 24.70 62.90 -28.87
CA SER A 159 24.60 64.36 -28.80
C SER A 159 24.47 64.88 -27.37
N SER A 160 23.93 64.06 -26.45
CA SER A 160 23.86 64.39 -25.02
C SER A 160 25.15 64.08 -24.26
N GLN A 161 26.00 63.18 -24.77
CA GLN A 161 27.39 63.03 -24.34
C GLN A 161 28.26 64.14 -24.95
N GLU A 162 28.20 65.35 -24.40
CA GLU A 162 29.01 66.50 -24.79
C GLU A 162 30.51 66.16 -25.02
N ALA A 163 30.97 66.44 -26.25
CA ALA A 163 32.28 67.05 -26.53
C ALA A 163 33.56 66.42 -25.97
N THR A 164 33.69 65.10 -25.90
CA THR A 164 35.05 64.52 -26.00
C THR A 164 35.40 64.45 -27.48
N ALA A 165 36.06 65.49 -27.97
CA ALA A 165 36.60 65.62 -29.32
C ALA A 165 37.67 64.54 -29.60
N GLY A 166 37.23 63.29 -29.69
CA GLY A 166 37.99 62.22 -30.32
C GLY A 166 37.84 62.31 -31.84
N PRO A 167 38.82 61.80 -32.61
CA PRO A 167 38.82 61.80 -34.08
C PRO A 167 37.70 60.95 -34.74
N THR A 168 36.74 60.44 -33.98
CA THR A 168 35.65 59.55 -34.42
C THR A 168 34.27 60.08 -34.00
N ASN A 169 33.96 61.34 -34.32
CA ASN A 169 32.60 61.85 -34.19
C ASN A 169 31.72 61.25 -35.29
N ILE A 170 30.87 60.28 -34.94
CA ILE A 170 29.98 59.56 -35.87
C ILE A 170 28.64 60.29 -36.10
N VAL A 171 28.32 61.33 -35.34
CA VAL A 171 27.03 62.04 -35.41
C VAL A 171 26.74 62.61 -36.81
N PRO A 172 27.70 63.27 -37.50
CA PRO A 172 27.47 63.75 -38.87
C PRO A 172 27.17 62.61 -39.86
N ALA A 173 27.76 61.43 -39.65
CA ALA A 173 27.51 60.25 -40.46
C ALA A 173 26.10 59.69 -40.24
N LEU A 174 25.64 59.66 -39.00
CA LEU A 174 24.29 59.24 -38.65
C LEU A 174 23.24 60.24 -39.15
N GLN A 175 23.51 61.54 -39.08
CA GLN A 175 22.66 62.59 -39.67
C GLN A 175 22.56 62.45 -41.20
N ALA A 176 23.64 62.05 -41.86
CA ALA A 176 23.61 61.75 -43.29
C ALA A 176 22.74 60.52 -43.62
N LEU A 177 22.68 59.53 -42.73
CA LEU A 177 21.73 58.41 -42.85
C LEU A 177 20.28 58.84 -42.67
N GLN A 178 20.00 59.73 -41.73
CA GLN A 178 18.65 60.25 -41.48
C GLN A 178 18.08 61.02 -42.69
N GLN A 179 18.95 61.64 -43.50
CA GLN A 179 18.55 62.37 -44.70
C GLN A 179 18.34 61.48 -45.93
N LEU A 180 18.59 60.16 -45.83
CA LEU A 180 18.27 59.25 -46.92
C LEU A 180 16.76 59.06 -47.02
N ASP A 181 16.20 59.39 -48.18
CA ASP A 181 14.83 59.04 -48.50
C ASP A 181 14.64 57.52 -48.51
N ASN A 182 13.48 57.07 -48.03
CA ASN A 182 13.05 55.66 -48.02
C ASN A 182 14.02 54.72 -47.28
N LEU A 183 14.27 54.97 -45.99
CA LEU A 183 14.91 53.99 -45.14
C LEU A 183 14.04 52.72 -45.04
N PRO A 184 14.65 51.52 -45.04
CA PRO A 184 13.90 50.28 -44.90
C PRO A 184 13.26 50.19 -43.51
N GLU A 185 12.07 49.58 -43.41
CA GLU A 185 11.40 49.29 -42.13
C GLU A 185 12.21 48.32 -41.24
N GLY A 186 13.20 47.64 -41.81
CA GLY A 186 14.07 46.70 -41.09
C GLY A 186 13.46 45.31 -40.94
N ARG A 187 14.09 44.47 -40.11
CA ARG A 187 13.57 43.15 -39.72
C ARG A 187 13.33 43.11 -38.23
N ASN A 188 12.13 42.68 -37.84
CA ASN A 188 11.74 42.57 -36.44
C ASN A 188 12.71 41.68 -35.66
N SER A 189 13.28 42.21 -34.57
CA SER A 189 14.04 41.40 -33.62
C SER A 189 13.12 40.36 -32.96
N PRO A 190 13.63 39.17 -32.58
CA PRO A 190 12.91 38.30 -31.66
C PRO A 190 12.57 39.07 -30.39
N SER A 191 11.27 39.30 -30.15
CA SER A 191 10.85 40.05 -28.98
C SER A 191 11.28 39.32 -27.72
N SER A 192 11.93 40.02 -26.79
CA SER A 192 12.16 39.48 -25.45
C SER A 192 10.78 39.27 -24.83
N ARG A 193 10.33 38.01 -24.76
CA ARG A 193 9.11 37.66 -24.03
C ARG A 193 9.24 38.26 -22.64
N GLY A 194 8.29 39.13 -22.26
CA GLY A 194 8.32 39.83 -20.98
C GLY A 194 8.60 38.88 -19.82
N LEU A 195 9.24 39.40 -18.76
CA LEU A 195 9.68 38.60 -17.62
C LEU A 195 8.53 37.74 -17.03
N PHE A 196 7.30 38.28 -17.03
CA PHE A 196 6.09 37.58 -16.61
C PHE A 196 5.67 36.43 -17.54
N THR A 197 5.75 36.59 -18.87
CA THR A 197 5.39 35.51 -19.81
C THR A 197 6.44 34.41 -19.81
N SER A 198 7.73 34.77 -19.67
CA SER A 198 8.82 33.82 -19.48
C SER A 198 8.68 33.03 -18.18
N LEU A 199 8.39 33.71 -17.06
CA LEU A 199 8.17 33.07 -15.76
C LEU A 199 6.94 32.15 -15.78
N PHE A 200 5.83 32.60 -16.37
CA PHE A 200 4.61 31.80 -16.50
C PHE A 200 4.85 30.54 -17.35
N GLN A 201 5.57 30.67 -18.47
CA GLN A 201 5.91 29.54 -19.33
C GLN A 201 6.88 28.55 -18.65
N PHE A 202 7.81 29.05 -17.83
CA PHE A 202 8.66 28.21 -16.99
C PHE A 202 7.83 27.41 -15.98
N VAL A 203 6.92 28.08 -15.25
CA VAL A 203 6.03 27.42 -14.28
C VAL A 203 5.16 26.36 -14.95
N ILE A 204 4.57 26.66 -16.12
CA ILE A 204 3.82 25.68 -16.91
C ILE A 204 4.70 24.50 -17.30
N SER A 205 5.94 24.74 -17.73
CA SER A 205 6.86 23.68 -18.14
C SER A 205 7.20 22.75 -16.97
N VAL A 206 7.40 23.30 -15.77
CA VAL A 206 7.61 22.51 -14.54
C VAL A 206 6.36 21.70 -14.20
N ILE A 207 5.16 22.29 -14.28
CA ILE A 207 3.89 21.59 -14.01
C ILE A 207 3.69 20.46 -15.02
N LEU A 208 3.90 20.72 -16.31
CA LEU A 208 3.81 19.70 -17.36
C LEU A 208 4.82 18.58 -17.16
N PHE A 209 6.06 18.90 -16.78
CA PHE A 209 7.07 17.90 -16.48
C PHE A 209 6.65 16.99 -15.32
N ILE A 210 6.09 17.56 -14.25
CA ILE A 210 5.54 16.80 -13.11
C ILE A 210 4.40 15.89 -13.57
N ALA A 211 3.46 16.42 -14.36
CA ALA A 211 2.33 15.68 -14.87
C ALA A 211 2.75 14.51 -15.78
N ILE A 212 3.68 14.74 -16.71
CA ILE A 212 4.22 13.71 -17.60
C ILE A 212 4.98 12.66 -16.79
N SER A 213 5.78 13.07 -15.80
CA SER A 213 6.51 12.16 -14.92
C SER A 213 5.56 11.23 -14.15
N TRP A 214 4.42 11.74 -13.69
CA TRP A 214 3.38 10.93 -13.07
C TRP A 214 2.77 9.91 -14.03
N ILE A 215 2.44 10.33 -15.25
CA ILE A 215 1.89 9.43 -16.28
C ILE A 215 2.89 8.31 -16.59
N VAL A 216 4.16 8.65 -16.76
CA VAL A 216 5.23 7.68 -17.04
C VAL A 216 5.43 6.73 -15.85
N ALA A 217 5.41 7.23 -14.61
CA ALA A 217 5.55 6.39 -13.42
C ALA A 217 4.39 5.39 -13.29
N ILE A 218 3.15 5.82 -13.52
CA ILE A 218 1.97 4.94 -13.50
C ILE A 218 2.06 3.91 -14.63
N ALA A 219 2.40 4.34 -15.84
CA ALA A 219 2.56 3.43 -16.99
C ALA A 219 3.66 2.39 -16.75
N TRP A 220 4.79 2.82 -16.18
CA TRP A 220 5.89 1.94 -15.80
C TRP A 220 5.47 0.94 -14.72
N GLY A 221 4.82 1.42 -13.66
CA GLY A 221 4.33 0.60 -12.56
C GLY A 221 3.37 -0.50 -13.01
N LEU A 222 2.42 -0.16 -13.88
CA LEU A 222 1.42 -1.10 -14.40
C LEU A 222 1.98 -2.08 -15.43
N LEU A 223 2.84 -1.64 -16.35
CA LEU A 223 3.31 -2.47 -17.46
C LEU A 223 4.59 -3.27 -17.13
N ILE A 224 5.47 -2.69 -16.32
CA ILE A 224 6.86 -3.16 -16.17
C ILE A 224 7.20 -3.44 -14.70
N GLY A 225 6.63 -2.69 -13.76
CA GLY A 225 6.94 -2.75 -12.32
C GLY A 225 6.90 -4.16 -11.75
N GLY A 226 5.79 -4.89 -11.98
CA GLY A 226 5.64 -6.26 -11.48
C GLY A 226 6.62 -7.28 -12.07
N TYR A 227 7.16 -7.05 -13.27
CA TYR A 227 8.18 -7.92 -13.87
C TYR A 227 9.58 -7.60 -13.33
N VAL A 228 9.86 -6.32 -13.15
CA VAL A 228 11.15 -5.84 -12.63
C VAL A 228 11.31 -6.20 -11.16
N GLU A 229 10.25 -6.07 -10.34
CA GLU A 229 10.27 -6.49 -8.94
C GLU A 229 10.53 -8.00 -8.80
N ARG A 230 9.81 -8.84 -9.55
CA ARG A 230 10.04 -10.30 -9.56
C ARG A 230 11.46 -10.68 -10.02
N PHE A 231 12.03 -9.91 -10.94
CA PHE A 231 13.39 -10.11 -11.40
C PHE A 231 14.42 -9.71 -10.34
N TRP A 232 14.25 -8.55 -9.69
CA TRP A 232 15.13 -8.10 -8.62
C TRP A 232 15.01 -8.95 -7.35
N GLU A 233 13.83 -9.44 -7.00
CA GLU A 233 13.63 -10.40 -5.90
C GLU A 233 14.35 -11.73 -6.14
N ARG A 234 14.56 -12.11 -7.40
CA ARG A 234 15.32 -13.31 -7.77
C ARG A 234 16.84 -13.11 -7.66
N ILE A 235 17.30 -11.88 -7.79
CA ILE A 235 18.74 -11.54 -7.82
C ILE A 235 19.23 -11.02 -6.46
N ARG A 236 18.36 -10.39 -5.68
CA ARG A 236 18.72 -9.87 -4.35
C ARG A 236 18.89 -11.04 -3.37
N PRO A 237 20.00 -11.11 -2.61
CA PRO A 237 20.14 -12.09 -1.54
C PRO A 237 19.02 -11.87 -0.50
N LYS A 238 18.22 -12.92 -0.25
CA LYS A 238 17.10 -12.88 0.70
C LYS A 238 17.63 -12.66 2.11
N SER A 239 17.05 -11.69 2.82
CA SER A 239 17.34 -11.43 4.24
C SER A 239 16.81 -12.58 5.11
N GLU A 240 17.33 -12.74 6.33
CA GLU A 240 16.80 -13.70 7.31
C GLU A 240 15.31 -13.47 7.62
N GLU A 241 14.85 -12.22 7.58
CA GLU A 241 13.43 -11.91 7.75
C GLU A 241 12.56 -12.40 6.59
N ASP A 242 13.08 -12.38 5.36
CA ASP A 242 12.35 -12.85 4.18
C ASP A 242 12.22 -14.38 4.20
N LEU A 243 13.25 -15.08 4.69
CA LEU A 243 13.23 -16.53 4.88
C LEU A 243 12.18 -16.94 5.91
N LYS A 244 12.09 -16.22 7.04
CA LYS A 244 11.05 -16.47 8.07
C LYS A 244 9.63 -16.27 7.51
N ARG A 245 9.40 -15.20 6.73
CA ARG A 245 8.10 -14.96 6.08
C ARG A 245 7.71 -16.08 5.11
N ILE A 246 8.67 -16.57 4.32
CA ILE A 246 8.45 -17.70 3.40
C ILE A 246 8.11 -18.98 4.18
N GLU A 247 8.77 -19.22 5.31
CA GLU A 247 8.51 -20.38 6.15
C GLU A 247 7.14 -20.31 6.83
N ASP A 248 6.74 -19.14 7.31
CA ASP A 248 5.41 -18.91 7.89
C ASP A 248 4.30 -19.08 6.85
N ASP A 249 4.48 -18.56 5.64
CA ASP A 249 3.54 -18.75 4.52
C ASP A 249 3.42 -20.23 4.13
N LYS A 250 4.53 -20.99 4.21
CA LYS A 250 4.52 -22.43 3.98
C LYS A 250 3.73 -23.17 5.07
N LYS A 251 3.95 -22.84 6.35
CA LYS A 251 3.20 -23.43 7.49
C LYS A 251 1.70 -23.15 7.38
N ARG A 252 1.31 -21.93 6.99
CA ARG A 252 -0.11 -21.56 6.80
C ARG A 252 -0.77 -22.32 5.65
N LYS A 253 -0.05 -22.57 4.56
CA LYS A 253 -0.54 -23.41 3.46
C LYS A 253 -0.73 -24.86 3.90
N GLU A 254 0.25 -25.43 4.61
CA GLU A 254 0.17 -26.81 5.12
C GLU A 254 -0.98 -27.00 6.13
N GLU A 255 -1.25 -26.00 6.97
CA GLU A 255 -2.39 -26.03 7.90
C GLU A 255 -3.73 -25.96 7.16
N MET A 256 -3.82 -25.09 6.15
CA MET A 256 -5.02 -24.96 5.32
C MET A 256 -5.30 -26.24 4.52
N GLU A 257 -4.26 -26.89 3.98
CA GLU A 257 -4.38 -28.18 3.30
C GLU A 257 -4.83 -29.29 4.26
N ARG A 258 -4.28 -29.35 5.48
CA ARG A 258 -4.72 -30.32 6.50
C ARG A 258 -6.19 -30.12 6.88
N ARG A 259 -6.64 -28.88 7.10
CA ARG A 259 -8.05 -28.59 7.37
C ARG A 259 -8.95 -29.00 6.21
N ARG A 260 -8.52 -28.76 4.97
CA ARG A 260 -9.26 -29.16 3.77
C ARG A 260 -9.33 -30.68 3.62
N GLN A 261 -8.25 -31.39 3.94
CA GLN A 261 -8.21 -32.86 3.92
C GLN A 261 -9.12 -33.45 4.99
N ALA A 262 -9.07 -32.95 6.23
CA ALA A 262 -9.96 -33.37 7.31
C ALA A 262 -11.44 -33.14 6.96
N GLN A 263 -11.77 -32.01 6.34
CA GLN A 263 -13.14 -31.73 5.88
C GLN A 263 -13.58 -32.68 4.77
N ALA A 264 -12.72 -32.95 3.79
CA ALA A 264 -13.04 -33.91 2.72
C ALA A 264 -13.20 -35.34 3.24
N GLU A 265 -12.47 -35.73 4.30
CA GLU A 265 -12.65 -37.02 4.95
C GLU A 265 -13.98 -37.10 5.72
N MET A 266 -14.37 -36.04 6.44
CA MET A 266 -15.71 -35.95 7.07
C MET A 266 -16.82 -36.13 6.03
N GLU A 267 -16.74 -35.43 4.90
CA GLU A 267 -17.73 -35.52 3.83
C GLU A 267 -17.80 -36.94 3.23
N ARG A 268 -16.65 -37.61 3.06
CA ARG A 268 -16.59 -38.99 2.57
C ARG A 268 -17.20 -40.00 3.54
N ARG A 269 -16.93 -39.87 4.84
CA ARG A 269 -17.50 -40.75 5.87
C ARG A 269 -19.01 -40.55 5.99
N ALA A 270 -19.46 -39.29 6.03
CA ALA A 270 -20.89 -38.96 6.02
C ALA A 270 -21.60 -39.51 4.77
N ALA A 271 -20.96 -39.45 3.59
CA ALA A 271 -21.50 -40.03 2.37
C ALA A 271 -21.57 -41.57 2.41
N ALA A 272 -20.58 -42.25 3.00
CA ALA A 272 -20.59 -43.70 3.17
C ALA A 272 -21.67 -44.17 4.16
N GLU A 273 -21.91 -43.41 5.23
CA GLU A 273 -22.97 -43.69 6.20
C GLU A 273 -24.36 -43.44 5.60
N ALA A 274 -24.51 -42.37 4.81
CA ALA A 274 -25.73 -42.10 4.07
C ALA A 274 -26.10 -43.23 3.08
N ALA A 275 -25.11 -43.96 2.56
CA ALA A 275 -25.35 -45.13 1.71
C ALA A 275 -25.92 -46.35 2.48
N THR A 276 -25.76 -46.40 3.81
CA THR A 276 -26.21 -47.53 4.63
C THR A 276 -27.54 -47.25 5.33
N MET A 277 -27.78 -46.01 5.78
CA MET A 277 -28.97 -45.65 6.58
C MET A 277 -29.90 -44.63 5.90
N GLY A 278 -29.59 -44.22 4.67
CA GLY A 278 -30.22 -43.08 4.00
C GLY A 278 -29.60 -41.74 4.44
N PRO A 279 -29.88 -40.63 3.72
CA PRO A 279 -29.32 -39.33 4.06
C PRO A 279 -29.79 -38.91 5.47
N PRO A 280 -28.88 -38.48 6.36
CA PRO A 280 -29.27 -37.97 7.66
C PRO A 280 -30.08 -36.68 7.51
N LEU A 281 -31.07 -36.48 8.37
CA LEU A 281 -31.82 -35.23 8.48
C LEU A 281 -30.93 -34.09 8.95
N MET A 282 -29.98 -34.40 9.83
CA MET A 282 -29.01 -33.45 10.36
C MET A 282 -27.63 -34.10 10.40
N SER A 283 -26.61 -33.39 9.94
CA SER A 283 -25.21 -33.78 10.06
C SER A 283 -24.35 -32.56 10.40
N LYS A 284 -23.99 -32.39 11.69
CA LYS A 284 -23.21 -31.23 12.17
C LYS A 284 -22.08 -31.66 13.11
N PRO A 285 -20.88 -31.06 12.99
CA PRO A 285 -19.82 -31.28 13.96
C PRO A 285 -20.06 -30.44 15.22
N SER A 286 -19.90 -31.04 16.39
CA SER A 286 -19.81 -30.37 17.69
C SER A 286 -18.36 -30.38 18.16
N ILE A 287 -17.81 -29.21 18.47
CA ILE A 287 -16.38 -29.02 18.69
C ILE A 287 -16.13 -28.44 20.08
N TYR A 288 -15.55 -29.27 20.95
CA TYR A 288 -15.00 -28.83 22.22
C TYR A 288 -13.61 -28.22 22.01
N THR A 289 -13.38 -27.07 22.63
CA THR A 289 -12.06 -26.43 22.73
C THR A 289 -11.90 -25.88 24.13
N LYS A 290 -10.81 -26.25 24.79
CA LYS A 290 -10.50 -25.82 26.16
C LYS A 290 -10.56 -24.30 26.30
N GLY A 291 -11.24 -23.85 27.36
CA GLY A 291 -11.47 -22.43 27.65
C GLY A 291 -12.70 -21.81 26.98
N ARG A 292 -13.38 -22.53 26.08
CA ARG A 292 -14.69 -22.13 25.54
C ARG A 292 -15.80 -22.87 26.29
N ALA A 293 -16.93 -22.21 26.55
CA ALA A 293 -18.14 -22.88 27.00
C ALA A 293 -18.61 -23.87 25.93
N PHE A 294 -18.87 -25.11 26.32
CA PHE A 294 -19.27 -26.19 25.43
C PHE A 294 -20.65 -26.71 25.83
N ASP A 295 -21.63 -26.25 25.07
CA ASP A 295 -23.06 -26.53 25.19
C ASP A 295 -23.65 -26.31 23.79
N ASP A 296 -23.33 -27.24 22.90
CA ASP A 296 -23.77 -27.19 21.51
C ASP A 296 -25.14 -27.85 21.40
N SER A 297 -26.09 -27.16 20.77
CA SER A 297 -27.42 -27.67 20.50
C SER A 297 -27.82 -27.47 19.04
N HIS A 298 -28.46 -28.49 18.46
CA HIS A 298 -28.84 -28.54 17.05
C HIS A 298 -30.26 -29.08 16.90
N ALA A 299 -31.13 -28.28 16.29
CA ALA A 299 -32.46 -28.72 15.89
C ALA A 299 -32.38 -29.80 14.79
N ILE A 300 -33.26 -30.80 14.91
CA ILE A 300 -33.50 -31.85 13.92
C ILE A 300 -34.83 -31.52 13.25
N GLU A 301 -34.76 -31.20 11.97
CA GLU A 301 -35.89 -30.76 11.15
C GLU A 301 -36.03 -31.70 9.95
N ASP A 302 -37.26 -31.88 9.45
CA ASP A 302 -37.50 -32.60 8.21
C ASP A 302 -37.29 -31.71 6.96
N ALA A 303 -37.56 -32.26 5.77
CA ALA A 303 -37.41 -31.53 4.50
C ALA A 303 -38.39 -30.35 4.32
N ASP A 304 -39.44 -30.28 5.13
CA ASP A 304 -40.45 -29.21 5.13
C ASP A 304 -40.20 -28.19 6.28
N ASP A 305 -39.00 -28.20 6.87
CA ASP A 305 -38.60 -27.40 8.04
C ASP A 305 -39.49 -27.66 9.29
N MET A 306 -40.12 -28.84 9.38
CA MET A 306 -40.88 -29.21 10.57
C MET A 306 -39.93 -29.74 11.63
N PHE A 307 -39.95 -29.09 12.79
CA PHE A 307 -39.19 -29.54 13.97
C PHE A 307 -39.60 -30.95 14.38
N LEU A 308 -38.64 -31.88 14.46
CA LEU A 308 -38.81 -33.26 14.91
C LEU A 308 -38.20 -33.51 16.30
N GLY A 309 -37.16 -32.76 16.66
CA GLY A 309 -36.46 -32.91 17.93
C GLY A 309 -35.20 -32.06 17.99
N GLU A 310 -34.40 -32.26 19.02
CA GLU A 310 -33.15 -31.53 19.23
C GLU A 310 -32.08 -32.47 19.77
N CYS A 311 -30.84 -32.27 19.38
CA CYS A 311 -29.72 -33.00 19.97
C CYS A 311 -28.53 -32.10 20.18
N GLY A 312 -27.66 -32.49 21.09
CA GLY A 312 -26.51 -31.67 21.44
C GLY A 312 -25.43 -32.44 22.16
N ALA A 313 -24.36 -31.71 22.50
CA ALA A 313 -23.26 -32.21 23.30
C ALA A 313 -22.80 -31.16 24.32
N THR A 314 -22.54 -31.63 25.54
CA THR A 314 -22.21 -30.81 26.72
C THR A 314 -21.08 -31.47 27.51
N VAL A 315 -20.36 -30.70 28.32
CA VAL A 315 -19.37 -31.29 29.24
C VAL A 315 -20.11 -31.97 30.40
N ALA A 316 -20.06 -33.30 30.48
CA ALA A 316 -20.62 -34.07 31.59
C ALA A 316 -19.77 -33.93 32.87
N LYS A 317 -18.44 -34.01 32.71
CA LYS A 317 -17.51 -33.99 33.85
C LYS A 317 -16.18 -33.37 33.49
N THR A 318 -15.60 -32.68 34.46
CA THR A 318 -14.23 -32.15 34.45
C THR A 318 -13.37 -32.81 35.52
N ILE A 319 -12.06 -32.75 35.36
CA ILE A 319 -11.06 -33.25 36.31
C ILE A 319 -10.03 -32.16 36.62
N GLY A 320 -9.54 -32.16 37.87
CA GLY A 320 -8.52 -31.22 38.35
C GLY A 320 -9.02 -29.79 38.54
N ASP A 321 -8.13 -28.96 39.09
CA ASP A 321 -8.43 -27.56 39.40
C ASP A 321 -8.59 -26.68 38.15
N GLY A 322 -8.11 -27.16 37.01
CA GLY A 322 -8.20 -26.49 35.71
C GLY A 322 -9.53 -26.64 34.99
N ASN A 323 -10.50 -27.38 35.55
CA ASN A 323 -11.74 -27.77 34.86
C ASN A 323 -11.49 -28.42 33.49
N ASP A 324 -10.46 -29.26 33.43
CA ASP A 324 -10.10 -29.97 32.21
C ASP A 324 -11.19 -31.01 31.89
N MET A 325 -11.74 -30.99 30.67
CA MET A 325 -12.85 -31.88 30.29
C MET A 325 -12.40 -33.34 30.33
N THR A 326 -13.15 -34.19 31.04
CA THR A 326 -12.88 -35.63 31.15
C THR A 326 -13.99 -36.50 30.58
N ALA A 327 -15.23 -35.99 30.52
CA ALA A 327 -16.36 -36.67 29.90
C ALA A 327 -17.29 -35.68 29.19
N VAL A 328 -17.87 -36.11 28.07
CA VAL A 328 -18.86 -35.38 27.27
C VAL A 328 -20.16 -36.15 27.27
N GLU A 329 -21.25 -35.46 27.56
CA GLU A 329 -22.61 -35.96 27.42
C GLU A 329 -23.12 -35.61 26.02
N VAL A 330 -23.73 -36.58 25.35
CA VAL A 330 -24.48 -36.42 24.12
C VAL A 330 -25.93 -36.75 24.45
N TRP A 331 -26.83 -35.85 24.08
CA TRP A 331 -28.24 -35.97 24.43
C TRP A 331 -29.14 -35.87 23.20
N LEU A 332 -30.28 -36.55 23.25
CA LEU A 332 -31.32 -36.54 22.22
C LEU A 332 -32.68 -36.28 22.85
N PHE A 333 -33.36 -35.26 22.33
CA PHE A 333 -34.74 -34.91 22.64
C PHE A 333 -35.62 -35.14 21.41
N ASP A 334 -36.76 -35.80 21.60
CA ASP A 334 -37.75 -36.09 20.56
C ASP A 334 -39.03 -35.30 20.87
N LYS A 335 -39.57 -34.58 19.88
CA LYS A 335 -40.78 -33.76 20.09
C LYS A 335 -41.97 -34.61 20.52
N ASP A 336 -42.05 -35.87 20.08
CA ASP A 336 -43.22 -36.71 20.33
C ASP A 336 -43.07 -37.45 21.69
N ASP A 337 -41.91 -37.32 22.35
CA ASP A 337 -41.61 -37.83 23.69
C ASP A 337 -41.11 -36.70 24.61
N PHE A 338 -42.03 -35.81 25.02
CA PHE A 338 -41.72 -34.69 25.91
C PHE A 338 -41.29 -35.09 27.35
N VAL A 339 -41.32 -36.38 27.68
CA VAL A 339 -41.12 -36.85 29.06
C VAL A 339 -39.66 -37.21 29.33
N LYS A 340 -38.88 -37.57 28.30
CA LYS A 340 -37.50 -38.06 28.48
C LYS A 340 -36.54 -37.52 27.42
N THR A 341 -35.47 -36.89 27.89
CA THR A 341 -34.25 -36.69 27.10
C THR A 341 -33.33 -37.87 27.37
N LEU A 342 -32.87 -38.55 26.33
CA LEU A 342 -31.94 -39.68 26.47
C LEU A 342 -30.50 -39.17 26.36
N ASN A 343 -29.67 -39.56 27.33
CA ASN A 343 -28.30 -39.10 27.44
C ASN A 343 -27.34 -40.29 27.40
N LYS A 344 -26.24 -40.15 26.65
CA LYS A 344 -25.11 -41.08 26.63
C LYS A 344 -23.81 -40.33 26.77
N ILE A 345 -22.79 -41.00 27.27
CA ILE A 345 -21.55 -40.33 27.68
C ILE A 345 -20.35 -40.92 26.95
N PHE A 346 -19.52 -40.02 26.41
CA PHE A 346 -18.15 -40.31 26.04
C PHE A 346 -17.21 -39.97 27.20
N ALA A 347 -16.57 -40.98 27.78
CA ALA A 347 -15.66 -40.82 28.91
C ALA A 347 -14.19 -40.99 28.49
N SER A 348 -13.29 -40.18 29.06
CA SER A 348 -11.85 -40.41 28.91
C SER A 348 -11.47 -41.81 29.41
N PRO A 349 -10.37 -42.42 28.89
CA PRO A 349 -9.88 -43.69 29.40
C PRO A 349 -9.67 -43.69 30.92
N HIS A 350 -9.26 -42.57 31.51
CA HIS A 350 -9.17 -42.45 32.97
C HIS A 350 -10.55 -42.47 33.65
N ALA A 351 -11.49 -41.62 33.20
CA ALA A 351 -12.82 -41.52 33.80
C ALA A 351 -13.65 -42.81 33.64
N TYR A 352 -13.39 -43.58 32.58
CA TYR A 352 -14.03 -44.87 32.34
C TYR A 352 -13.59 -45.94 33.36
N ASN A 353 -12.33 -45.91 33.79
CA ASN A 353 -11.73 -46.93 34.64
C ASN A 353 -11.64 -46.55 36.14
N ASP A 354 -11.74 -45.27 36.48
CA ASP A 354 -11.75 -44.79 37.86
C ASP A 354 -13.15 -45.01 38.49
N PRO A 355 -13.29 -45.83 39.54
CA PRO A 355 -14.57 -46.13 40.16
C PRO A 355 -15.35 -44.89 40.64
N VAL A 356 -14.65 -43.85 41.09
CA VAL A 356 -15.29 -42.64 41.64
C VAL A 356 -15.87 -41.79 40.52
N LEU A 357 -15.09 -41.55 39.47
CA LEU A 357 -15.57 -40.81 38.30
C LEU A 357 -16.64 -41.61 37.56
N ARG A 358 -16.44 -42.92 37.41
CA ARG A 358 -17.38 -43.82 36.77
C ARG A 358 -18.74 -43.77 37.45
N ALA A 359 -18.82 -43.95 38.77
CA ALA A 359 -20.09 -43.89 39.50
C ALA A 359 -20.85 -42.57 39.27
N SER A 360 -20.14 -41.44 39.22
CA SER A 360 -20.76 -40.14 38.92
C SER A 360 -21.31 -40.05 37.49
N LEU A 361 -20.77 -40.79 36.53
CA LEU A 361 -21.28 -40.86 35.16
C LEU A 361 -22.45 -41.86 35.06
N GLU A 362 -22.43 -42.93 35.86
CA GLU A 362 -23.51 -43.93 35.92
C GLU A 362 -24.84 -43.30 36.36
N ASP A 363 -24.80 -42.31 37.26
CA ASP A 363 -25.99 -41.57 37.71
C ASP A 363 -26.63 -40.69 36.61
N MET A 364 -25.91 -40.43 35.50
CA MET A 364 -26.35 -39.54 34.42
C MET A 364 -26.95 -40.29 33.22
N VAL A 365 -26.88 -41.62 33.21
CA VAL A 365 -27.33 -42.46 32.09
C VAL A 365 -28.33 -43.52 32.54
N ASP A 366 -29.21 -43.95 31.63
CA ASP A 366 -30.25 -44.94 31.95
C ASP A 366 -29.70 -46.37 32.00
N ASP A 367 -28.81 -46.75 31.08
CA ASP A 367 -28.11 -48.05 31.06
C ASP A 367 -26.59 -47.87 31.19
N PRO A 368 -26.05 -47.87 32.41
CA PRO A 368 -24.63 -47.66 32.66
C PRO A 368 -23.68 -48.63 31.93
N ALA A 369 -24.15 -49.82 31.56
CA ALA A 369 -23.33 -50.82 30.88
C ALA A 369 -23.09 -50.47 29.40
N ASN A 370 -24.05 -49.84 28.75
CA ASN A 370 -24.04 -49.60 27.29
C ASN A 370 -24.01 -48.12 26.92
N ASP A 371 -24.40 -47.23 27.82
CA ASP A 371 -24.54 -45.79 27.55
C ASP A 371 -23.28 -44.98 27.84
N ILE A 372 -22.23 -45.64 28.33
CA ILE A 372 -20.94 -45.01 28.61
C ILE A 372 -19.88 -45.67 27.73
N VAL A 373 -19.33 -44.88 26.81
CA VAL A 373 -18.35 -45.32 25.81
C VAL A 373 -17.03 -44.59 26.03
N MET A 374 -15.92 -45.30 25.89
CA MET A 374 -14.60 -44.70 26.03
C MET A 374 -14.24 -43.85 24.80
N ILE A 375 -13.71 -42.65 25.01
CA ILE A 375 -13.20 -41.79 23.94
C ILE A 375 -11.99 -42.46 23.31
N GLN A 376 -12.15 -42.86 22.04
CA GLN A 376 -11.12 -43.36 21.16
C GLN A 376 -11.39 -42.86 19.74
N PRO A 377 -10.38 -42.77 18.85
CA PRO A 377 -10.61 -42.48 17.45
C PRO A 377 -11.66 -43.43 16.88
N ASP A 378 -12.64 -42.89 16.15
CA ASP A 378 -13.74 -43.64 15.53
C ASP A 378 -14.72 -44.31 16.51
N ALA A 379 -14.62 -44.05 17.83
CA ALA A 379 -15.63 -44.49 18.78
C ALA A 379 -16.98 -43.84 18.45
N SER A 380 -18.07 -44.63 18.49
CA SER A 380 -19.42 -44.15 18.21
C SER A 380 -20.40 -44.60 19.27
N LEU A 381 -21.37 -43.74 19.58
CA LEU A 381 -22.56 -44.07 20.36
C LEU A 381 -23.81 -43.84 19.53
N GLU A 382 -24.85 -44.62 19.80
CA GLU A 382 -26.17 -44.49 19.16
C GLU A 382 -27.23 -44.27 20.24
N ILE A 383 -28.03 -43.22 20.07
CA ILE A 383 -29.18 -42.88 20.92
C ILE A 383 -30.44 -43.01 20.07
N GLU A 384 -31.41 -43.77 20.57
CA GLU A 384 -32.67 -44.01 19.87
C GLU A 384 -33.85 -43.63 20.73
N THR A 385 -34.73 -42.79 20.19
CA THR A 385 -36.07 -42.56 20.73
C THR A 385 -37.09 -43.36 19.92
N ASN A 386 -38.37 -43.05 20.10
CA ASN A 386 -39.45 -43.64 19.33
C ASN A 386 -39.35 -43.26 17.84
N ASN A 387 -39.12 -41.98 17.55
CA ASN A 387 -39.15 -41.45 16.18
C ASN A 387 -37.79 -41.01 15.64
N LEU A 388 -36.77 -40.87 16.50
CA LEU A 388 -35.44 -40.41 16.08
C LEU A 388 -34.34 -41.40 16.45
N ARG A 389 -33.29 -41.42 15.62
CA ARG A 389 -32.02 -42.08 15.88
C ARG A 389 -30.90 -41.06 15.70
N LEU A 390 -30.05 -40.91 16.71
CA LEU A 390 -28.83 -40.11 16.67
C LEU A 390 -27.62 -41.02 16.75
N LYS A 391 -26.66 -40.83 15.85
CA LYS A 391 -25.31 -41.40 15.96
C LYS A 391 -24.33 -40.28 16.22
N ALA A 392 -23.52 -40.42 17.25
CA ALA A 392 -22.41 -39.52 17.55
C ALA A 392 -21.10 -40.28 17.40
N THR A 393 -20.20 -39.77 16.57
CA THR A 393 -18.91 -40.41 16.25
C THR A 393 -17.76 -39.47 16.57
N ILE A 394 -16.74 -39.96 17.27
CA ILE A 394 -15.53 -39.21 17.54
C ILE A 394 -14.69 -39.10 16.26
N PHE A 395 -14.49 -37.87 15.77
CA PHE A 395 -13.78 -37.61 14.52
C PHE A 395 -12.33 -37.19 14.73
N ASP A 396 -12.09 -36.25 15.66
CA ASP A 396 -10.74 -35.75 15.95
C ASP A 396 -10.55 -35.56 17.45
N ILE A 397 -9.34 -35.85 17.93
CA ILE A 397 -8.99 -35.90 19.35
C ILE A 397 -7.63 -35.24 19.55
N LYS A 398 -7.58 -34.25 20.44
CA LYS A 398 -6.34 -33.66 20.94
C LYS A 398 -6.20 -33.94 22.43
N PRO A 399 -5.31 -34.87 22.82
CA PRO A 399 -5.02 -35.14 24.23
C PRO A 399 -4.62 -33.87 24.97
N GLY A 400 -5.03 -33.78 26.22
CA GLY A 400 -4.78 -32.59 27.03
C GLY A 400 -3.30 -32.38 27.37
N SER A 401 -2.87 -31.12 27.40
CA SER A 401 -1.47 -30.74 27.64
C SER A 401 -1.07 -30.66 29.11
N ASN A 402 -2.00 -30.84 30.06
CA ASN A 402 -1.73 -30.64 31.48
C ASN A 402 -1.03 -31.87 32.09
N SER A 403 0.30 -31.79 32.22
CA SER A 403 1.12 -32.88 32.75
C SER A 403 0.93 -33.15 34.25
N ALA A 404 0.21 -32.29 34.98
CA ALA A 404 -0.11 -32.50 36.39
C ALA A 404 -1.27 -33.49 36.61
N LEU A 405 -2.05 -33.78 35.56
CA LEU A 405 -3.16 -34.73 35.60
C LEU A 405 -2.71 -36.11 35.10
N PRO A 406 -3.41 -37.20 35.49
CA PRO A 406 -3.11 -38.54 35.00
C PRO A 406 -3.13 -38.62 33.47
N ALA A 407 -2.32 -39.49 32.87
CA ALA A 407 -2.34 -39.68 31.42
C ALA A 407 -3.73 -40.13 30.93
N ASN A 408 -4.13 -39.68 29.74
CA ASN A 408 -5.42 -39.99 29.12
C ASN A 408 -6.65 -39.63 29.99
N SER A 409 -6.52 -38.60 30.84
CA SER A 409 -7.59 -38.13 31.72
C SER A 409 -8.41 -36.97 31.17
N HIS A 410 -7.85 -36.22 30.23
CA HIS A 410 -8.49 -35.02 29.69
C HIS A 410 -8.06 -34.73 28.27
N TYR A 411 -8.83 -33.87 27.59
CA TYR A 411 -8.63 -33.47 26.20
C TYR A 411 -8.64 -31.94 26.09
N ASP A 412 -7.79 -31.37 25.23
CA ASP A 412 -7.78 -29.92 24.96
C ASP A 412 -8.75 -29.57 23.81
N GLU A 413 -8.90 -30.46 22.82
CA GLU A 413 -9.87 -30.35 21.72
C GLU A 413 -10.48 -31.71 21.43
N LEU A 414 -11.79 -31.75 21.16
CA LEU A 414 -12.52 -32.95 20.78
C LEU A 414 -13.59 -32.57 19.74
N THR A 415 -13.62 -33.28 18.62
CA THR A 415 -14.64 -33.10 17.57
C THR A 415 -15.53 -34.32 17.49
N ILE A 416 -16.83 -34.11 17.69
CA ILE A 416 -17.87 -35.15 17.62
C ILE A 416 -18.75 -34.85 16.41
N GLN A 417 -18.85 -35.79 15.49
CA GLN A 417 -19.80 -35.70 14.38
C GLN A 417 -21.17 -36.21 14.85
N LEU A 418 -22.18 -35.34 14.85
CA LEU A 418 -23.56 -35.68 15.18
C LEU A 418 -24.35 -35.90 13.89
N GLN A 419 -25.03 -37.04 13.77
CA GLN A 419 -25.88 -37.39 12.64
C GLN A 419 -27.22 -37.94 13.12
N ALA A 420 -28.33 -37.37 12.65
CA ALA A 420 -29.68 -37.78 13.06
C ALA A 420 -30.51 -38.29 11.87
N TRP A 421 -31.34 -39.31 12.13
CA TRP A 421 -32.29 -39.90 11.19
C TRP A 421 -33.66 -40.06 11.85
N GLU A 422 -34.73 -40.04 11.04
CA GLU A 422 -36.07 -40.40 11.48
C GLU A 422 -36.29 -41.92 11.37
N LYS A 423 -36.74 -42.53 12.47
CA LYS A 423 -37.18 -43.93 12.53
C LYS A 423 -38.58 -44.02 11.95
N LYS A 424 -38.66 -44.21 10.63
CA LYS A 424 -39.93 -44.38 9.92
C LYS A 424 -40.68 -45.62 10.46
N GLY A 425 -41.77 -45.41 11.20
CA GLY A 425 -42.69 -46.50 11.58
C GLY A 425 -43.26 -47.19 10.35
N ASP A 426 -43.58 -48.49 10.46
CA ASP A 426 -44.15 -49.35 9.41
C ASP A 426 -45.46 -48.81 8.81
N GLY A 427 -45.34 -47.81 7.94
CA GLY A 427 -46.43 -47.11 7.27
C GLY A 427 -45.97 -46.66 5.90
N VAL A 428 -46.30 -47.46 4.90
CA VAL A 428 -46.04 -47.25 3.47
C VAL A 428 -46.22 -45.79 3.06
N LYS A 429 -45.10 -45.15 2.69
CA LYS A 429 -45.03 -44.22 1.56
C LYS A 429 -43.74 -44.56 0.79
N THR A 430 -43.93 -45.29 -0.29
CA THR A 430 -43.00 -45.42 -1.39
C THR A 430 -42.49 -44.03 -1.76
N ALA A 431 -41.17 -43.87 -1.79
CA ALA A 431 -40.55 -42.69 -2.34
C ALA A 431 -41.00 -42.54 -3.80
N SER A 432 -41.80 -41.51 -4.06
CA SER A 432 -41.90 -40.95 -5.40
C SER A 432 -40.56 -40.24 -5.67
N PRO A 433 -39.92 -40.43 -6.84
CA PRO A 433 -38.65 -39.80 -7.14
C PRO A 433 -38.83 -38.27 -7.06
N ALA A 434 -38.00 -37.64 -6.24
CA ALA A 434 -37.96 -36.19 -6.11
C ALA A 434 -37.76 -35.56 -7.49
N LYS A 435 -38.70 -34.67 -7.81
CA LYS A 435 -38.65 -33.76 -8.94
C LYS A 435 -37.37 -32.92 -8.84
N ALA A 436 -36.48 -33.09 -9.80
CA ALA A 436 -35.31 -32.25 -9.99
C ALA A 436 -35.73 -30.75 -10.02
N PRO A 437 -34.94 -29.84 -9.41
CA PRO A 437 -35.13 -28.43 -9.63
C PRO A 437 -34.93 -28.12 -11.12
N ALA A 438 -35.89 -27.43 -11.70
CA ALA A 438 -35.88 -27.02 -13.10
C ALA A 438 -34.62 -26.19 -13.38
N ALA A 439 -33.75 -26.73 -14.23
CA ALA A 439 -32.64 -26.01 -14.81
C ALA A 439 -33.17 -24.89 -15.71
N ALA A 440 -32.97 -23.65 -15.30
CA ALA A 440 -33.05 -22.51 -16.19
C ALA A 440 -31.70 -22.38 -16.92
N GLY A 441 -31.71 -22.67 -18.23
CA GLY A 441 -30.79 -22.10 -19.20
C GLY A 441 -29.41 -22.77 -19.35
N LEU A 442 -29.37 -23.96 -19.95
CA LEU A 442 -28.22 -24.43 -20.72
C LEU A 442 -28.63 -24.50 -22.20
N PRO A 443 -27.85 -23.95 -23.15
CA PRO A 443 -28.17 -24.07 -24.57
C PRO A 443 -28.03 -25.52 -25.06
N ASP A 444 -28.99 -25.90 -25.89
CA ASP A 444 -29.12 -27.19 -26.59
C ASP A 444 -27.92 -27.45 -27.51
N LEU A 445 -27.15 -28.51 -27.23
CA LEU A 445 -25.97 -28.93 -27.97
C LEU A 445 -26.25 -30.08 -28.95
N SER A 446 -27.51 -30.30 -29.35
CA SER A 446 -27.85 -31.35 -30.32
C SER A 446 -27.72 -30.95 -31.80
N SER A 447 -27.08 -29.80 -32.10
CA SER A 447 -26.84 -29.33 -33.49
C SER A 447 -25.40 -28.90 -33.79
N TYR A 448 -24.41 -29.65 -33.30
CA TYR A 448 -23.04 -29.54 -33.82
C TYR A 448 -22.72 -30.69 -34.78
N GLU A 449 -22.73 -30.34 -36.06
CA GLU A 449 -22.19 -31.14 -37.16
C GLU A 449 -20.68 -31.34 -36.92
N ILE A 450 -20.26 -32.60 -36.81
CA ILE A 450 -18.85 -32.98 -36.62
C ILE A 450 -18.12 -32.68 -37.94
N GLY A 451 -17.50 -31.50 -38.01
CA GLY A 451 -16.53 -31.18 -39.06
C GLY A 451 -15.31 -32.12 -38.98
N PRO A 452 -14.64 -32.40 -40.11
CA PRO A 452 -13.51 -33.32 -40.14
C PRO A 452 -12.35 -32.80 -39.26
N PRO A 453 -11.55 -33.71 -38.69
CA PRO A 453 -10.51 -33.38 -37.72
C PRO A 453 -9.44 -32.46 -38.33
N PRO A 454 -8.84 -31.56 -37.52
CA PRO A 454 -7.81 -30.65 -38.00
C PRO A 454 -6.53 -31.41 -38.42
N GLU A 455 -5.98 -31.05 -39.58
CA GLU A 455 -4.71 -31.56 -40.08
C GLU A 455 -3.56 -31.22 -39.12
N LEU A 456 -2.70 -32.20 -38.88
CA LEU A 456 -1.42 -32.05 -38.18
C LEU A 456 -0.57 -30.93 -38.82
N PRO A 457 0.15 -30.12 -38.03
CA PRO A 457 1.00 -29.07 -38.58
C PRO A 457 2.06 -29.65 -39.51
N LYS A 458 2.07 -29.19 -40.76
CA LYS A 458 3.08 -29.53 -41.76
C LYS A 458 4.47 -29.14 -41.25
N LYS A 459 5.38 -30.09 -41.35
CA LYS A 459 6.83 -29.98 -41.15
C LYS A 459 7.37 -28.71 -41.84
N PRO A 460 8.23 -27.90 -41.18
CA PRO A 460 8.83 -26.73 -41.83
C PRO A 460 9.63 -27.14 -43.07
N ALA A 461 9.48 -26.34 -44.12
CA ALA A 461 10.21 -26.47 -45.36
C ALA A 461 11.74 -26.40 -45.15
N ALA A 462 12.47 -27.13 -45.98
CA ALA A 462 13.92 -27.18 -46.00
C ALA A 462 14.54 -25.77 -46.16
N PRO A 463 15.74 -25.52 -45.59
CA PRO A 463 16.48 -24.29 -45.83
C PRO A 463 16.98 -24.23 -47.29
N PRO A 464 17.17 -23.03 -47.86
CA PRO A 464 17.68 -22.86 -49.22
C PRO A 464 19.07 -23.52 -49.38
N PRO A 465 19.41 -23.99 -50.60
CA PRO A 465 20.63 -24.75 -50.83
C PRO A 465 21.85 -23.85 -50.60
N GLY A 466 22.68 -24.19 -49.60
CA GLY A 466 23.92 -23.46 -49.32
C GLY A 466 24.45 -23.51 -47.89
N ALA A 467 23.69 -24.02 -46.92
CA ALA A 467 24.18 -24.15 -45.54
C ALA A 467 24.76 -25.56 -45.29
N ARG A 468 26.02 -25.62 -44.88
CA ARG A 468 26.80 -26.84 -44.59
C ARG A 468 26.23 -27.56 -43.34
N PRO A 469 26.29 -28.90 -43.27
CA PRO A 469 25.82 -29.66 -42.10
C PRO A 469 26.64 -29.35 -40.83
N LEU A 470 25.96 -29.31 -39.68
CA LEU A 470 26.49 -29.05 -38.34
C LEU A 470 26.99 -30.35 -37.66
N ASP A 471 27.85 -31.11 -38.34
CA ASP A 471 28.48 -32.32 -37.77
C ASP A 471 29.99 -32.32 -38.05
N GLU A 472 30.67 -31.19 -37.86
CA GLU A 472 32.13 -31.15 -37.78
C GLU A 472 32.58 -29.85 -37.11
N TYR A 473 32.63 -29.85 -35.78
CA TYR A 473 33.50 -28.94 -35.04
C TYR A 473 34.41 -29.79 -34.17
N GLU A 474 35.61 -30.04 -34.69
CA GLU A 474 36.75 -30.46 -33.88
C GLU A 474 36.94 -29.45 -32.75
N ILE A 475 36.86 -29.94 -31.52
CA ILE A 475 37.21 -29.19 -30.32
C ILE A 475 38.72 -29.01 -30.33
N GLY A 476 39.18 -27.86 -30.80
CA GLY A 476 40.55 -27.41 -30.56
C GLY A 476 40.81 -27.22 -29.06
N PRO A 477 42.05 -27.43 -28.58
CA PRO A 477 42.37 -27.27 -27.17
C PRO A 477 42.09 -25.83 -26.69
N PRO A 478 41.68 -25.65 -25.42
CA PRO A 478 41.29 -24.35 -24.91
C PRO A 478 42.47 -23.36 -24.90
N PRO A 479 42.25 -22.07 -25.16
CA PRO A 479 43.28 -21.05 -25.04
C PRO A 479 43.73 -20.86 -23.59
N ASP A 480 45.03 -20.61 -23.40
CA ASP A 480 45.66 -20.43 -22.08
C ASP A 480 45.03 -19.26 -21.30
N LEU A 481 44.76 -19.53 -20.02
CA LEU A 481 44.27 -18.54 -19.05
C LEU A 481 45.30 -17.42 -18.85
N PRO A 482 44.90 -16.13 -18.84
CA PRO A 482 45.79 -15.06 -18.44
C PRO A 482 46.16 -15.22 -16.94
N PRO A 483 47.41 -14.89 -16.55
CA PRO A 483 47.88 -15.13 -15.19
C PRO A 483 47.05 -14.35 -14.15
N ALA A 484 46.74 -15.03 -13.06
CA ALA A 484 45.99 -14.51 -11.92
C ALA A 484 46.56 -13.18 -11.41
N LYS A 485 45.72 -12.16 -11.33
CA LYS A 485 46.06 -10.90 -10.64
C LYS A 485 46.27 -11.20 -9.16
N LYS A 486 47.46 -10.86 -8.66
CA LYS A 486 47.81 -10.91 -7.23
C LYS A 486 46.84 -10.04 -6.40
N PRO A 487 46.54 -10.43 -5.15
CA PRO A 487 45.69 -9.62 -4.27
C PRO A 487 46.35 -8.27 -4.00
N LEU A 488 45.62 -7.17 -4.16
CA LEU A 488 46.10 -5.85 -3.77
C LEU A 488 46.20 -5.77 -2.24
N SER A 489 47.43 -5.60 -1.78
CA SER A 489 47.79 -5.15 -0.44
C SER A 489 47.27 -3.74 -0.19
N SER A 490 46.84 -3.49 1.04
CA SER A 490 46.67 -2.14 1.58
C SER A 490 48.00 -1.39 1.60
N SER A 491 47.93 -0.07 1.46
CA SER A 491 49.03 0.92 1.41
C SER A 491 49.73 1.07 0.05
N GLY A 492 49.59 2.26 -0.56
CA GLY A 492 50.24 2.61 -1.82
C GLY A 492 49.85 4.01 -2.33
N ALA A 493 50.07 5.03 -1.50
CA ALA A 493 50.06 6.42 -1.95
C ALA A 493 51.15 6.61 -3.04
N ARG A 494 50.83 7.35 -4.11
CA ARG A 494 51.82 7.77 -5.10
C ARG A 494 52.44 9.11 -4.70
N PRO A 495 53.76 9.33 -4.89
CA PRO A 495 54.40 10.61 -4.63
C PRO A 495 53.97 11.71 -5.60
N LEU A 496 53.86 12.94 -5.09
CA LEU A 496 53.56 14.19 -5.78
C LEU A 496 54.83 14.76 -6.47
N GLU A 497 55.36 14.11 -7.50
CA GLU A 497 56.47 14.68 -8.29
C GLU A 497 56.39 14.23 -9.75
N GLU A 498 55.33 14.58 -10.49
CA GLU A 498 55.41 14.74 -11.95
C GLU A 498 54.13 15.43 -12.50
N TYR A 499 54.08 16.75 -12.39
CA TYR A 499 53.27 17.61 -13.27
C TYR A 499 54.04 18.93 -13.40
N GLU A 500 54.84 19.07 -14.45
CA GLU A 500 55.37 20.36 -14.88
C GLU A 500 54.21 21.22 -15.39
N ILE A 501 53.75 22.14 -14.54
CA ILE A 501 52.83 23.22 -14.90
C ILE A 501 53.69 24.34 -15.47
N GLY A 502 53.58 24.60 -16.79
CA GLY A 502 54.16 25.79 -17.41
C GLY A 502 53.62 27.09 -16.77
N PRO A 503 54.38 28.20 -16.79
CA PRO A 503 53.97 29.42 -16.12
C PRO A 503 52.67 29.98 -16.72
N PRO A 504 51.76 30.54 -15.90
CA PRO A 504 50.52 31.13 -16.37
C PRO A 504 50.80 32.40 -17.20
N PRO A 505 49.93 32.75 -18.18
CA PRO A 505 50.06 33.98 -18.95
C PRO A 505 49.84 35.23 -18.06
N ASP A 506 50.60 36.29 -18.36
CA ASP A 506 50.52 37.57 -17.66
C ASP A 506 49.12 38.21 -17.75
N LEU A 507 48.63 38.69 -16.61
CA LEU A 507 47.38 39.46 -16.50
C LEU A 507 47.57 40.86 -17.12
N PRO A 508 46.57 41.40 -17.86
CA PRO A 508 46.62 42.77 -18.36
C PRO A 508 46.68 43.78 -17.20
N ALA A 509 47.54 44.78 -17.33
CA ALA A 509 47.82 45.79 -16.31
C ALA A 509 46.54 46.54 -15.88
N GLY A 510 46.15 46.41 -14.61
CA GLY A 510 45.05 47.19 -14.01
C GLY A 510 44.22 46.50 -12.92
N MET A 511 44.30 45.17 -12.74
CA MET A 511 43.55 44.48 -11.68
C MET A 511 44.42 44.21 -10.45
N LYS A 512 44.07 44.83 -9.32
CA LYS A 512 44.56 44.42 -7.99
C LYS A 512 43.78 43.17 -7.54
N PRO A 513 44.43 42.17 -6.93
CA PRO A 513 43.71 41.03 -6.37
C PRO A 513 42.77 41.49 -5.24
N LEU A 514 41.52 41.03 -5.28
CA LEU A 514 40.55 41.25 -4.21
C LEU A 514 41.01 40.49 -2.96
N THR A 515 41.36 41.22 -1.90
CA THR A 515 41.53 40.65 -0.57
C THR A 515 40.21 40.03 -0.07
N PRO A 516 40.22 38.81 0.48
CA PRO A 516 39.02 38.23 1.07
C PRO A 516 38.59 39.01 2.32
N PRO A 517 37.27 39.12 2.61
CA PRO A 517 36.78 39.81 3.80
C PRO A 517 37.16 39.05 5.08
N PRO A 518 37.32 39.75 6.23
CA PRO A 518 37.69 39.11 7.49
C PRO A 518 36.58 38.16 7.98
N MET A 519 36.98 36.99 8.47
CA MET A 519 36.10 36.02 9.12
C MET A 519 35.41 36.67 10.34
N GLY A 520 34.09 36.76 10.29
CA GLY A 520 33.27 37.11 11.45
C GLY A 520 33.33 36.03 12.52
N LYS A 521 33.35 36.44 13.80
CA LYS A 521 33.30 35.56 14.96
C LYS A 521 32.06 34.64 14.91
N PRO A 522 32.16 33.38 15.39
CA PRO A 522 31.00 32.51 15.52
C PRO A 522 30.01 33.08 16.57
N PRO A 523 28.69 32.98 16.33
CA PRO A 523 27.68 33.33 17.32
C PRO A 523 27.71 32.35 18.50
N ALA A 524 27.43 32.87 19.70
CA ALA A 524 27.38 32.12 20.95
C ALA A 524 26.38 30.96 20.87
N GLU A 525 26.84 29.76 21.26
CA GLU A 525 26.01 28.60 21.53
C GLU A 525 24.96 28.94 22.59
N LYS A 526 23.68 28.70 22.26
CA LYS A 526 22.66 28.46 23.26
C LYS A 526 22.71 26.96 23.54
N GLU A 527 23.27 26.61 24.69
CA GLU A 527 22.97 25.35 25.37
C GLU A 527 21.46 25.30 25.66
N ASP A 528 20.91 24.08 25.70
CA ASP A 528 19.54 23.68 26.05
C ASP A 528 18.66 23.25 24.85
N ASP A 529 18.83 21.99 24.44
CA ASP A 529 17.72 21.03 24.25
C ASP A 529 18.33 19.65 23.92
N ASP A 530 18.74 18.92 24.96
CA ASP A 530 19.06 17.49 24.90
C ASP A 530 17.78 16.68 25.08
N PRO A 531 17.29 15.95 24.06
CA PRO A 531 16.04 15.20 24.17
C PRO A 531 16.19 13.80 24.76
N PHE A 532 17.39 13.25 24.99
CA PHE A 532 17.56 11.91 25.55
C PHE A 532 18.95 11.69 26.15
N GLY A 533 19.12 11.90 27.46
CA GLY A 533 20.44 11.70 28.06
C GLY A 533 20.49 11.74 29.59
N GLY A 534 19.70 10.89 30.26
CA GLY A 534 19.85 10.70 31.71
C GLY A 534 21.26 10.18 32.06
N THR A 535 21.99 10.96 32.87
CA THR A 535 23.09 10.44 33.68
C THR A 535 22.92 10.91 35.10
N ALA A 536 22.73 9.93 35.97
CA ALA A 536 22.74 10.06 37.41
C ALA A 536 24.06 10.69 37.87
N ASP A 537 23.97 11.75 38.67
CA ASP A 537 25.01 12.07 39.64
C ASP A 537 24.36 12.47 40.97
N PHE A 538 24.63 11.64 41.96
CA PHE A 538 24.26 11.80 43.35
C PHE A 538 25.20 12.80 44.01
N THR A 539 24.66 13.79 44.73
CA THR A 539 25.29 14.24 45.98
C THR A 539 24.24 14.87 46.90
N PRO A 540 24.19 14.45 48.19
CA PRO A 540 23.21 14.92 49.17
C PRO A 540 23.75 16.11 49.96
N ILE A 541 22.85 16.90 50.57
CA ILE A 541 22.94 17.75 51.78
C ILE A 541 21.71 18.69 51.68
N GLY A 542 20.70 18.69 52.53
CA GLY A 542 20.75 18.78 53.99
C GLY A 542 20.51 20.25 54.38
N GLY A 543 19.26 20.62 54.68
CA GLY A 543 18.84 21.96 55.10
C GLY A 543 17.34 22.11 55.15
#